data_AF-A0A8I0HLJ0-F1
#
_entry.id   AF-A0A8I0HLJ0-F1
#
_cell.length_a   1.000
_cell.length_b   1.000
_cell.length_c   1.000
_cell.angle_alpha   90.00
_cell.angle_beta   90.00
_cell.angle_gamma   90.00
#
_symmetry.space_group_name_H-M   'P 1'
#
loop_
_entity.id
_entity.type
_entity.pdbx_description
1 polymer ?
#
loop_
_entity_poly.entity_id
_entity_poly.type
_entity_poly.pdbx_seq_one_letter_code
_entity_poly.pdbx_strand_id
1 'polypeptide(L)'
;MEKFFAAGVGRTLGIVGAMALTTAGLVACSSPPNENPAPCNDKTPQDTAFAQYLDSGEIPTTGDEPFRFEVADNHYDACDHISWLGLTGTTQPEGEQEDTSGFVVFFQDGDLVTDPRPVQMGAAPFVDRNDADDQAIVQFGHYAPPGEVTTTEVREETFNYVDGKIEVEDEASYEDYAQGRNQLVMQAGEVCSVDTGEADDSEDAAGAGAAAC
;
A
#
# COMPACT_ATOMS: atom_id res chain seq x y z
N MET A 1 -7.84 15.57 71.49
CA MET A 1 -6.75 14.61 71.75
C MET A 1 -5.86 14.67 70.53
N GLU A 2 -4.88 15.59 70.47
CA GLU A 2 -3.55 15.51 71.13
C GLU A 2 -2.85 14.19 70.74
N LYS A 3 -1.63 14.12 70.19
CA LYS A 3 -0.34 14.80 70.48
C LYS A 3 0.59 14.65 69.25
N PHE A 4 1.25 15.70 68.76
CA PHE A 4 2.68 16.05 68.96
C PHE A 4 3.67 14.87 69.00
N PHE A 5 4.68 14.88 68.11
CA PHE A 5 6.10 14.96 68.48
C PHE A 5 6.98 15.35 67.28
N ALA A 6 8.03 16.14 67.57
CA ALA A 6 9.02 16.68 66.66
C ALA A 6 10.40 15.99 66.82
N ALA A 7 11.36 16.45 66.00
CA ALA A 7 12.84 16.25 66.01
C ALA A 7 13.34 15.28 64.92
N GLY A 8 14.42 15.55 64.16
CA GLY A 8 15.39 16.64 64.18
C GLY A 8 16.56 16.37 63.21
N VAL A 9 17.14 17.48 62.71
CA VAL A 9 18.55 17.77 62.33
C VAL A 9 19.37 16.77 61.51
N GLY A 10 19.84 17.24 60.35
CA GLY A 10 21.07 16.79 59.67
C GLY A 10 21.64 17.88 58.76
N ARG A 11 22.74 18.52 59.19
CA ARG A 11 23.58 19.47 58.42
C ARG A 11 24.63 18.67 57.62
N THR A 12 24.82 18.92 56.32
CA THR A 12 26.18 19.01 55.72
C THR A 12 26.22 19.61 54.30
N LEU A 13 27.10 20.62 54.14
CA LEU A 13 28.02 20.98 53.03
C LEU A 13 27.67 20.86 51.53
N GLY A 14 28.00 21.95 50.82
CA GLY A 14 28.50 21.99 49.42
C GLY A 14 27.39 21.92 48.36
N ILE A 15 27.41 22.61 47.22
CA ILE A 15 28.51 23.06 46.37
C ILE A 15 28.03 24.31 45.61
N VAL A 16 28.92 25.29 45.45
CA VAL A 16 28.75 26.42 44.54
C VAL A 16 28.88 25.89 43.12
N GLY A 17 27.79 25.88 42.36
CA GLY A 17 27.78 25.55 40.93
C GLY A 17 27.14 26.69 40.15
N ALA A 18 27.96 27.51 39.49
CA ALA A 18 27.51 28.55 38.60
C ALA A 18 26.81 27.91 37.39
N MET A 19 25.50 28.15 37.22
CA MET A 19 24.82 27.87 35.96
C MET A 19 25.28 28.90 34.92
N ALA A 20 26.10 28.45 33.97
CA ALA A 20 26.32 29.18 32.74
C ALA A 20 25.05 29.08 31.89
N LEU A 21 24.37 30.21 31.70
CA LEU A 21 23.30 30.36 30.71
C LEU A 21 23.94 30.34 29.31
N THR A 22 23.99 29.17 28.69
CA THR A 22 24.24 29.06 27.24
C THR A 22 22.97 29.48 26.52
N THR A 23 23.02 30.68 25.94
CA THR A 23 22.06 31.14 24.94
C THR A 23 22.13 30.22 23.72
N ALA A 24 21.22 29.25 23.65
CA ALA A 24 20.94 28.53 22.42
C ALA A 24 20.34 29.53 21.42
N GLY A 25 21.15 29.94 20.44
CA GLY A 25 20.66 30.66 19.28
C GLY A 25 19.72 29.75 18.51
N LEU A 26 18.45 30.12 18.43
CA LEU A 26 17.48 29.51 17.54
C LEU A 26 17.93 29.83 16.10
N VAL A 27 18.64 28.89 15.48
CA VAL A 27 18.79 28.89 14.02
C VAL A 27 17.43 28.45 13.50
N ALA A 28 16.63 29.44 13.07
CA ALA A 28 15.43 29.18 12.29
C ALA A 28 15.88 28.59 10.94
N CYS A 29 15.94 27.27 10.87
CA CYS A 29 15.95 26.57 9.59
C CYS A 29 14.63 26.92 8.89
N SER A 30 14.73 27.72 7.84
CA SER A 30 13.63 28.01 6.93
C SER A 30 12.94 26.70 6.54
N SER A 31 11.64 26.60 6.84
CA SER A 31 10.80 25.50 6.39
C SER A 31 10.98 25.29 4.88
N PRO A 32 11.01 24.04 4.38
CA PRO A 32 10.94 23.80 2.94
C PRO A 32 9.66 24.46 2.39
N PRO A 33 9.63 24.81 1.09
CA PRO A 33 8.47 25.44 0.50
C PRO A 33 7.25 24.57 0.79
N ASN A 34 6.19 25.20 1.28
CA ASN A 34 4.87 24.60 1.35
C ASN A 34 4.41 24.39 -0.10
N GLU A 35 4.86 23.30 -0.72
CA GLU A 35 4.26 22.78 -1.93
C GLU A 35 2.85 22.34 -1.53
N ASN A 36 1.89 23.19 -1.89
CA ASN A 36 0.49 22.84 -1.79
C ASN A 36 0.32 21.46 -2.46
N PRO A 37 -0.06 20.40 -1.74
CA PRO A 37 -0.15 19.08 -2.33
C PRO A 37 -1.06 19.19 -3.56
N ALA A 38 -0.59 18.70 -4.70
CA ALA A 38 -1.41 18.68 -5.90
C ALA A 38 -2.77 18.05 -5.54
N PRO A 39 -3.89 18.64 -6.00
CA PRO A 39 -5.19 18.03 -5.76
C PRO A 39 -5.19 16.60 -6.28
N CYS A 40 -5.74 15.66 -5.51
CA CYS A 40 -5.78 14.23 -5.88
C CYS A 40 -6.41 13.98 -7.26
N ASN A 41 -7.27 14.90 -7.73
CA ASN A 41 -7.94 14.85 -9.03
C ASN A 41 -7.01 14.84 -10.26
N ASP A 42 -5.76 15.29 -10.13
CA ASP A 42 -4.81 15.33 -11.26
C ASP A 42 -3.90 14.10 -11.33
N LYS A 43 -4.02 13.17 -10.36
CA LYS A 43 -3.23 11.94 -10.34
C LYS A 43 -3.78 10.90 -11.30
N THR A 44 -2.89 10.12 -11.88
CA THR A 44 -3.16 8.99 -12.75
C THR A 44 -2.49 7.72 -12.19
N PRO A 45 -2.80 6.52 -12.70
CA PRO A 45 -2.06 5.32 -12.34
C PRO A 45 -0.53 5.44 -12.55
N GLN A 46 -0.09 6.25 -13.52
CA GLN A 46 1.32 6.55 -13.78
C GLN A 46 2.01 7.35 -12.67
N ASP A 47 1.26 7.94 -11.74
CA ASP A 47 1.79 8.66 -10.59
C ASP A 47 1.91 7.77 -9.33
N THR A 48 1.63 6.46 -9.47
CA THR A 48 1.63 5.48 -8.37
C THR A 48 2.76 4.47 -8.49
N ALA A 49 2.91 3.60 -7.49
CA ALA A 49 3.81 2.45 -7.55
C ALA A 49 3.49 1.45 -8.69
N PHE A 50 2.28 1.54 -9.27
CA PHE A 50 1.87 0.72 -10.40
C PHE A 50 2.48 1.17 -11.74
N ALA A 51 3.02 2.40 -11.82
CA ALA A 51 3.57 2.98 -13.04
C ALA A 51 4.62 2.10 -13.74
N GLN A 52 5.49 1.45 -12.94
CA GLN A 52 6.52 0.55 -13.46
C GLN A 52 5.95 -0.61 -14.29
N TYR A 53 4.74 -1.08 -13.97
CA TYR A 53 4.08 -2.17 -14.68
C TYR A 53 3.36 -1.66 -15.94
N LEU A 54 2.85 -0.43 -15.91
CA LEU A 54 2.30 0.23 -17.10
C LEU A 54 3.40 0.47 -18.13
N ASP A 55 4.60 0.83 -17.68
CA ASP A 55 5.74 1.08 -18.54
C ASP A 55 6.31 -0.21 -19.15
N SER A 56 6.33 -1.32 -18.40
CA SER A 56 6.81 -2.62 -18.89
C SER A 56 5.77 -3.36 -19.72
N GLY A 57 4.47 -3.16 -19.47
CA GLY A 57 3.38 -3.97 -20.00
C GLY A 57 3.31 -5.38 -19.40
N GLU A 58 4.09 -5.66 -18.36
CA GLU A 58 4.24 -6.99 -17.74
C GLU A 58 4.24 -6.91 -16.21
N ILE A 59 3.48 -7.80 -15.55
CA ILE A 59 3.45 -7.93 -14.09
C ILE A 59 3.93 -9.33 -13.69
N PRO A 60 4.92 -9.47 -12.79
CA PRO A 60 5.32 -10.77 -12.27
C PRO A 60 4.16 -11.50 -11.61
N THR A 61 4.10 -12.82 -11.75
CA THR A 61 3.08 -13.65 -11.09
C THR A 61 3.71 -14.65 -10.13
N THR A 62 2.91 -15.34 -9.34
CA THR A 62 3.35 -16.52 -8.56
C THR A 62 3.65 -17.75 -9.42
N GLY A 63 3.29 -17.72 -10.71
CA GLY A 63 3.67 -18.73 -11.70
C GLY A 63 5.02 -18.42 -12.35
N ASP A 64 5.41 -19.24 -13.33
CA ASP A 64 6.72 -19.13 -13.99
C ASP A 64 6.79 -17.98 -15.01
N GLU A 65 5.65 -17.57 -15.57
CA GLU A 65 5.57 -16.55 -16.62
C GLU A 65 4.94 -15.25 -16.09
N PRO A 66 5.41 -14.08 -16.56
CA PRO A 66 4.78 -12.81 -16.25
C PRO A 66 3.43 -12.68 -16.95
N PHE A 67 2.54 -11.89 -16.37
CA PHE A 67 1.26 -11.52 -16.97
C PHE A 67 1.46 -10.30 -17.88
N ARG A 68 1.28 -10.50 -19.18
CA ARG A 68 1.30 -9.46 -20.21
C ARG A 68 -0.11 -8.92 -20.34
N PHE A 69 -0.30 -7.62 -20.15
CA PHE A 69 -1.63 -7.07 -19.94
C PHE A 69 -1.92 -5.80 -20.73
N GLU A 70 -3.22 -5.58 -20.91
CA GLU A 70 -3.81 -4.31 -21.29
C GLU A 70 -4.77 -3.87 -20.18
N VAL A 71 -4.91 -2.56 -20.00
CA VAL A 71 -5.93 -2.00 -19.11
C VAL A 71 -7.26 -2.03 -19.87
N ALA A 72 -8.12 -2.97 -19.52
CA ALA A 72 -9.45 -3.12 -20.12
C ALA A 72 -10.46 -2.14 -19.53
N ASP A 73 -10.28 -1.81 -18.25
CA ASP A 73 -11.18 -0.94 -17.51
C ASP A 73 -10.39 -0.05 -16.55
N ASN A 74 -10.62 1.26 -16.58
CA ASN A 74 -9.87 2.23 -15.78
C ASN A 74 -10.82 3.10 -14.97
N HIS A 75 -10.92 2.79 -13.68
CA HIS A 75 -11.67 3.53 -12.68
C HIS A 75 -10.74 4.06 -11.58
N TYR A 76 -9.48 4.36 -11.91
CA TYR A 76 -8.56 4.96 -10.96
C TYR A 76 -9.01 6.38 -10.60
N ASP A 77 -9.12 6.62 -9.29
CA ASP A 77 -9.37 7.94 -8.70
C ASP A 77 -8.59 7.97 -7.37
N ALA A 78 -7.66 8.91 -7.25
CA ALA A 78 -6.85 9.08 -6.05
C ALA A 78 -7.58 9.80 -4.91
N CYS A 79 -8.78 10.34 -5.17
CA CYS A 79 -9.64 10.95 -4.16
C CYS A 79 -10.65 9.96 -3.57
N ASP A 80 -10.77 8.76 -4.15
CA ASP A 80 -11.68 7.73 -3.69
C ASP A 80 -10.98 6.73 -2.76
N HIS A 81 -11.73 6.25 -1.76
CA HIS A 81 -11.27 5.22 -0.82
C HIS A 81 -11.00 3.88 -1.52
N ILE A 82 -11.81 3.56 -2.54
CA ILE A 82 -11.62 2.39 -3.41
C ILE A 82 -11.64 2.87 -4.86
N SER A 83 -10.54 2.64 -5.56
CA SER A 83 -10.47 2.76 -7.01
C SER A 83 -9.75 1.55 -7.61
N TRP A 84 -9.90 1.29 -8.91
CA TRP A 84 -9.37 0.06 -9.50
C TRP A 84 -8.98 0.19 -10.98
N LEU A 85 -8.15 -0.77 -11.40
CA LEU A 85 -7.91 -1.10 -12.80
C LEU A 85 -8.36 -2.54 -13.06
N GLY A 86 -9.20 -2.73 -14.07
CA GLY A 86 -9.49 -4.03 -14.66
C GLY A 86 -8.46 -4.35 -15.73
N LEU A 87 -7.70 -5.42 -15.53
CA LEU A 87 -6.66 -5.88 -16.46
C LEU A 87 -7.16 -7.08 -17.24
N THR A 88 -6.79 -7.16 -18.51
CA THR A 88 -6.97 -8.36 -19.33
C THR A 88 -5.67 -8.68 -20.05
N GLY A 89 -5.40 -9.96 -20.29
CA GLY A 89 -4.12 -10.35 -20.87
C GLY A 89 -3.86 -11.83 -20.79
N THR A 90 -2.60 -12.22 -20.87
CA THR A 90 -2.19 -13.63 -20.83
C THR A 90 -0.86 -13.82 -20.10
N THR A 91 -0.67 -14.99 -19.51
CA THR A 91 0.64 -15.46 -19.03
C THR A 91 1.35 -16.33 -20.07
N GLN A 92 0.74 -16.57 -21.23
CA GLN A 92 1.36 -17.39 -22.27
C GLN A 92 2.46 -16.64 -23.03
N PRO A 93 3.48 -17.35 -23.55
CA PRO A 93 4.46 -16.78 -24.46
C PRO A 93 3.83 -16.29 -25.76
N GLU A 94 4.46 -15.30 -26.40
CA GLU A 94 4.05 -14.85 -27.73
C GLU A 94 4.03 -16.01 -28.74
N GLY A 95 2.92 -16.18 -29.45
CA GLY A 95 2.75 -17.19 -30.50
C GLY A 95 2.14 -18.52 -30.04
N GLU A 96 1.78 -18.65 -28.76
CA GLU A 96 0.95 -19.75 -28.25
C GLU A 96 -0.55 -19.40 -28.30
N GLN A 97 -1.42 -20.37 -28.04
CA GLN A 97 -2.88 -20.17 -28.10
C GLN A 97 -3.34 -19.34 -26.92
N GLU A 98 -3.51 -18.03 -27.13
CA GLU A 98 -3.90 -17.07 -26.09
C GLU A 98 -5.09 -17.53 -25.24
N ASP A 99 -4.81 -18.00 -24.03
CA ASP A 99 -5.79 -17.99 -22.95
C ASP A 99 -5.79 -16.62 -22.33
N THR A 100 -6.92 -15.92 -22.46
CA THR A 100 -7.10 -14.63 -21.83
C THR A 100 -7.56 -14.81 -20.39
N SER A 101 -6.85 -14.20 -19.45
CA SER A 101 -7.27 -14.04 -18.07
C SER A 101 -7.45 -12.57 -17.72
N GLY A 102 -8.04 -12.32 -16.56
CA GLY A 102 -8.13 -10.97 -16.01
C GLY A 102 -7.72 -10.89 -14.56
N PHE A 103 -7.45 -9.67 -14.12
CA PHE A 103 -7.14 -9.31 -12.74
C PHE A 103 -7.81 -7.98 -12.42
N VAL A 104 -8.14 -7.75 -11.16
CA VAL A 104 -8.52 -6.44 -10.64
C VAL A 104 -7.41 -5.96 -9.72
N VAL A 105 -6.85 -4.79 -10.00
CA VAL A 105 -5.85 -4.14 -9.15
C VAL A 105 -6.52 -2.98 -8.44
N PHE A 106 -6.51 -3.02 -7.11
CA PHE A 106 -7.10 -1.98 -6.28
C PHE A 106 -6.09 -0.91 -5.88
N PHE A 107 -6.63 0.29 -5.70
CA PHE A 107 -5.96 1.43 -5.12
C PHE A 107 -6.81 1.95 -3.97
N GLN A 108 -6.13 2.37 -2.92
CA GLN A 108 -6.73 2.91 -1.72
C GLN A 108 -6.20 4.32 -1.52
N ASP A 109 -7.10 5.32 -1.58
CA ASP A 109 -6.71 6.73 -1.43
C ASP A 109 -5.55 7.14 -2.39
N GLY A 110 -5.51 6.50 -3.58
CA GLY A 110 -4.46 6.67 -4.60
C GLY A 110 -3.22 5.79 -4.45
N ASP A 111 -3.10 5.00 -3.38
CA ASP A 111 -1.98 4.10 -3.15
C ASP A 111 -2.29 2.67 -3.62
N LEU A 112 -1.30 2.00 -4.22
CA LEU A 112 -1.46 0.64 -4.73
C LEU A 112 -1.69 -0.37 -3.59
N VAL A 113 -2.77 -1.14 -3.67
CA VAL A 113 -3.05 -2.23 -2.74
C VAL A 113 -2.44 -3.54 -3.26
N THR A 114 -1.61 -4.17 -2.44
CA THR A 114 -0.99 -5.48 -2.74
C THR A 114 -1.46 -6.60 -1.84
N ASP A 115 -2.25 -6.28 -0.81
CA ASP A 115 -2.83 -7.23 0.15
C ASP A 115 -4.32 -6.89 0.37
N PRO A 116 -5.27 -7.77 0.00
CA PRO A 116 -5.04 -9.11 -0.55
C PRO A 116 -4.39 -9.08 -1.94
N ARG A 117 -3.58 -10.10 -2.23
CA ARG A 117 -2.92 -10.21 -3.54
C ARG A 117 -3.96 -10.41 -4.65
N PRO A 118 -3.89 -9.69 -5.78
CA PRO A 118 -4.80 -9.92 -6.91
C PRO A 118 -4.67 -11.33 -7.48
N VAL A 119 -5.80 -12.04 -7.54
CA VAL A 119 -5.88 -13.43 -8.04
C VAL A 119 -6.34 -13.45 -9.49
N GLN A 120 -5.84 -14.42 -10.26
CA GLN A 120 -6.23 -14.65 -11.64
C GLN A 120 -7.72 -15.02 -11.76
N MET A 121 -8.42 -14.31 -12.63
CA MET A 121 -9.85 -14.46 -12.92
C MET A 121 -10.06 -14.82 -14.40
N GLY A 122 -11.30 -15.15 -14.76
CA GLY A 122 -11.70 -15.21 -16.16
C GLY A 122 -11.46 -13.87 -16.86
N ALA A 123 -11.37 -13.89 -18.19
CA ALA A 123 -11.21 -12.67 -18.97
C ALA A 123 -12.29 -11.63 -18.63
N ALA A 124 -11.88 -10.36 -18.56
CA ALA A 124 -12.74 -9.22 -18.29
C ALA A 124 -13.58 -9.32 -16.98
N PRO A 125 -12.93 -9.36 -15.79
CA PRO A 125 -13.64 -9.17 -14.55
C PRO A 125 -14.38 -7.82 -14.57
N PHE A 126 -15.58 -7.81 -14.03
CA PHE A 126 -16.42 -6.62 -13.92
C PHE A 126 -16.48 -6.19 -12.45
N VAL A 127 -16.40 -4.90 -12.18
CA VAL A 127 -16.51 -4.37 -10.82
C VAL A 127 -17.78 -3.52 -10.73
N ASP A 128 -18.70 -3.91 -9.85
CA ASP A 128 -19.84 -3.09 -9.46
C ASP A 128 -19.50 -2.33 -8.18
N ARG A 129 -19.64 -1.01 -8.20
CA ARG A 129 -19.32 -0.16 -7.04
C ARG A 129 -20.59 0.20 -6.29
N ASN A 130 -20.54 0.03 -4.97
CA ASN A 130 -21.56 0.50 -4.05
C ASN A 130 -20.99 1.64 -3.19
N ASP A 131 -21.22 2.88 -3.63
CA ASP A 131 -20.75 4.10 -2.95
C ASP A 131 -21.37 4.32 -1.57
N ALA A 132 -22.51 3.70 -1.27
CA ALA A 132 -23.16 3.90 0.02
C ALA A 132 -22.43 3.19 1.17
N ASP A 133 -21.69 2.12 0.84
CA ASP A 133 -21.06 1.21 1.78
C ASP A 133 -19.53 1.11 1.56
N ASP A 134 -18.95 2.00 0.74
CA ASP A 134 -17.53 1.98 0.32
C ASP A 134 -17.07 0.57 -0.10
N GLN A 135 -17.83 -0.02 -1.01
CA GLN A 135 -17.69 -1.43 -1.41
C GLN A 135 -17.47 -1.57 -2.92
N ALA A 136 -16.62 -2.52 -3.30
CA ALA A 136 -16.43 -2.98 -4.67
C ALA A 136 -16.76 -4.47 -4.76
N ILE A 137 -17.69 -4.84 -5.64
CA ILE A 137 -18.10 -6.21 -5.89
C ILE A 137 -17.50 -6.65 -7.22
N VAL A 138 -16.53 -7.56 -7.16
CA VAL A 138 -15.84 -8.09 -8.35
C VAL A 138 -16.54 -9.33 -8.84
N GLN A 139 -17.13 -9.27 -10.03
CA GLN A 139 -17.83 -10.35 -10.70
C GLN A 139 -16.98 -10.89 -11.85
N PHE A 140 -16.79 -12.20 -11.90
CA PHE A 140 -15.99 -12.82 -12.96
C PHE A 140 -16.45 -14.23 -13.29
N GLY A 141 -16.25 -14.62 -14.55
CA GLY A 141 -16.40 -16.00 -14.97
C GLY A 141 -15.28 -16.87 -14.41
N HIS A 142 -15.57 -18.15 -14.21
CA HIS A 142 -14.55 -19.13 -13.85
C HIS A 142 -13.41 -19.16 -14.89
N TYR A 143 -12.16 -18.93 -14.44
CA TYR A 143 -11.00 -19.20 -15.27
C TYR A 143 -10.76 -20.70 -15.33
N ALA A 144 -11.02 -21.29 -16.50
CA ALA A 144 -10.72 -22.68 -16.83
C ALA A 144 -9.39 -22.74 -17.61
N PRO A 145 -8.35 -23.40 -17.09
CA PRO A 145 -7.12 -23.63 -17.84
C PRO A 145 -7.35 -24.58 -19.03
N PRO A 146 -6.39 -24.67 -19.97
CA PRO A 146 -6.47 -25.58 -21.11
C PRO A 146 -6.79 -27.02 -20.71
N GLY A 147 -7.83 -27.58 -21.34
CA GLY A 147 -8.27 -28.95 -21.11
C GLY A 147 -9.30 -29.10 -19.98
N GLU A 148 -9.66 -28.03 -19.29
CA GLU A 148 -10.79 -28.00 -18.35
C GLU A 148 -12.08 -27.47 -18.98
N VAL A 149 -13.21 -27.81 -18.38
CA VAL A 149 -14.52 -27.37 -18.86
C VAL A 149 -14.75 -25.93 -18.41
N THR A 150 -14.89 -25.00 -19.35
CA THR A 150 -15.39 -23.66 -19.06
C THR A 150 -16.81 -23.76 -18.51
N THR A 151 -17.03 -23.26 -17.30
CA THR A 151 -18.37 -23.11 -16.74
C THR A 151 -18.88 -21.69 -16.98
N THR A 152 -20.19 -21.52 -17.06
CA THR A 152 -20.82 -20.17 -17.08
C THR A 152 -21.12 -19.68 -15.67
N GLU A 153 -20.50 -20.28 -14.65
CA GLU A 153 -20.68 -19.86 -13.27
C GLU A 153 -19.95 -18.54 -13.08
N VAL A 154 -20.73 -17.51 -12.73
CA VAL A 154 -20.21 -16.22 -12.30
C VAL A 154 -19.91 -16.35 -10.81
N ARG A 155 -18.69 -16.02 -10.42
CA ARG A 155 -18.28 -15.85 -9.03
C ARG A 155 -18.28 -14.36 -8.72
N GLU A 156 -18.58 -14.05 -7.46
CA GLU A 156 -18.57 -12.70 -6.92
C GLU A 156 -17.64 -12.69 -5.70
N GLU A 157 -16.78 -11.68 -5.62
CA GLU A 157 -15.93 -11.40 -4.46
C GLU A 157 -16.14 -9.96 -4.03
N THR A 158 -16.45 -9.76 -2.76
CA THR A 158 -16.77 -8.44 -2.21
C THR A 158 -15.57 -7.88 -1.47
N PHE A 159 -15.17 -6.65 -1.81
CA PHE A 159 -14.11 -5.91 -1.17
C PHE A 159 -14.71 -4.67 -0.49
N ASN A 160 -14.39 -4.48 0.79
CA ASN A 160 -14.90 -3.40 1.63
C ASN A 160 -13.75 -2.51 2.09
N TYR A 161 -13.99 -1.21 2.18
CA TYR A 161 -13.07 -0.31 2.87
C TYR A 161 -13.44 -0.22 4.36
N VAL A 162 -12.62 -0.83 5.22
CA VAL A 162 -12.85 -0.89 6.67
C VAL A 162 -11.57 -0.44 7.38
N ASP A 163 -11.72 0.48 8.33
CA ASP A 163 -10.62 0.96 9.17
C ASP A 163 -9.38 1.45 8.39
N GLY A 164 -9.59 2.04 7.20
CA GLY A 164 -8.50 2.55 6.37
C GLY A 164 -7.74 1.45 5.64
N LYS A 165 -8.36 0.29 5.40
CA LYS A 165 -7.83 -0.80 4.59
C LYS A 165 -8.91 -1.39 3.69
N ILE A 166 -8.55 -1.78 2.47
CA ILE A 166 -9.39 -2.65 1.66
C ILE A 166 -9.27 -4.09 2.17
N GLU A 167 -10.39 -4.70 2.54
CA GLU A 167 -10.50 -6.07 3.03
C GLU A 167 -11.51 -6.86 2.19
N VAL A 168 -11.25 -8.14 1.98
CA VAL A 168 -12.21 -9.04 1.32
C VAL A 168 -13.22 -9.56 2.35
N GLU A 169 -14.51 -9.54 2.03
CA GLU A 169 -15.60 -9.89 2.96
C GLU A 169 -15.49 -11.34 3.47
N ASP A 170 -15.18 -12.28 2.57
CA ASP A 170 -14.97 -13.69 2.87
C ASP A 170 -13.53 -14.09 2.49
N GLU A 171 -12.59 -13.78 3.38
CA GLU A 171 -11.16 -14.10 3.22
C GLU A 171 -10.95 -15.60 2.96
N ALA A 172 -11.69 -16.48 3.63
CA ALA A 172 -11.54 -17.92 3.44
C ALA A 172 -11.97 -18.38 2.04
N SER A 173 -13.07 -17.82 1.51
CA SER A 173 -13.51 -18.09 0.13
C SER A 173 -12.51 -17.56 -0.90
N TYR A 174 -11.96 -16.36 -0.66
CA TYR A 174 -10.98 -15.74 -1.54
C TYR A 174 -9.66 -16.54 -1.56
N GLU A 175 -9.17 -16.94 -0.39
CA GLU A 175 -7.98 -17.79 -0.25
C GLU A 175 -8.19 -19.18 -0.89
N ASP A 176 -9.36 -19.79 -0.72
CA ASP A 176 -9.70 -21.05 -1.38
C ASP A 176 -9.67 -20.91 -2.90
N TYR A 177 -10.21 -19.81 -3.44
CA TYR A 177 -10.16 -19.53 -4.87
C TYR A 177 -8.74 -19.24 -5.38
N ALA A 178 -7.92 -18.57 -4.56
CA ALA A 178 -6.52 -18.27 -4.86
C ALA A 178 -5.66 -19.54 -4.95
N GLN A 179 -6.08 -20.64 -4.32
CA GLN A 179 -5.36 -21.91 -4.39
C GLN A 179 -5.33 -22.46 -5.82
N GLY A 180 -4.13 -22.72 -6.33
CA GLY A 180 -3.93 -23.24 -7.68
C GLY A 180 -4.04 -22.20 -8.79
N ARG A 181 -4.12 -20.91 -8.46
CA ARG A 181 -4.16 -19.80 -9.42
C ARG A 181 -2.93 -18.92 -9.32
N ASN A 182 -2.59 -18.27 -10.43
CA ASN A 182 -1.58 -17.23 -10.42
C ASN A 182 -2.08 -16.00 -9.65
N GLN A 183 -1.20 -15.38 -8.88
CA GLN A 183 -1.44 -14.11 -8.22
C GLN A 183 -0.42 -13.10 -8.71
N LEU A 184 -0.80 -11.82 -8.80
CA LEU A 184 0.13 -10.76 -9.15
C LEU A 184 1.10 -10.50 -7.98
N VAL A 185 2.38 -10.41 -8.30
CA VAL A 185 3.45 -10.07 -7.36
C VAL A 185 3.85 -8.63 -7.64
N MET A 186 3.21 -7.71 -6.90
CA MET A 186 3.40 -6.28 -7.01
C MET A 186 4.10 -5.72 -5.76
N GLN A 187 4.79 -4.60 -5.92
CA GLN A 187 5.40 -3.87 -4.80
C GLN A 187 4.60 -2.61 -4.52
N ALA A 188 4.08 -2.48 -3.30
CA ALA A 188 3.55 -1.22 -2.82
C ALA A 188 4.69 -0.18 -2.80
N GLY A 189 4.37 1.08 -3.10
CA GLY A 189 5.35 2.15 -2.99
C GLY A 189 5.81 2.27 -1.54
N GLU A 190 7.10 2.44 -1.31
CA GLU A 190 7.59 2.74 0.02
C GLU A 190 7.08 4.14 0.41
N VAL A 191 6.06 4.18 1.27
CA VAL A 191 5.72 5.42 1.97
C VAL A 191 6.94 5.74 2.80
N CYS A 192 7.68 6.80 2.47
CA CYS A 192 8.79 7.27 3.28
C CYS A 192 8.26 7.64 4.67
N SER A 193 8.18 6.64 5.53
CA SER A 193 8.02 6.81 6.96
C SER A 193 9.33 7.45 7.39
N VAL A 194 9.33 8.76 7.61
CA VAL A 194 10.44 9.41 8.29
C VAL A 194 10.48 8.76 9.67
N ASP A 195 11.38 7.79 9.79
CA ASP A 195 11.75 7.17 11.04
C ASP A 195 12.26 8.30 11.93
N THR A 196 11.42 8.80 12.83
CA THR A 196 11.89 9.62 13.94
C THR A 196 12.57 8.68 14.92
N GLY A 197 13.68 8.09 14.48
CA GLY A 197 14.57 7.33 15.31
C GLY A 197 15.05 8.24 16.43
N GLU A 198 14.70 7.88 17.65
CA GLU A 198 15.32 8.44 18.85
C GLU A 198 16.84 8.25 18.71
N ALA A 199 17.55 9.36 18.48
CA ALA A 199 19.00 9.37 18.40
C ALA A 199 19.58 9.06 19.78
N ASP A 200 20.01 7.82 19.97
CA ASP A 200 20.92 7.43 21.04
C ASP A 200 22.30 8.04 20.71
N ASP A 201 22.73 8.98 21.56
CA ASP A 201 24.00 9.69 21.48
C ASP A 201 25.17 8.69 21.39
N SER A 202 25.76 8.55 20.21
CA SER A 202 27.11 8.01 20.06
C SER A 202 27.88 8.77 18.98
N GLU A 203 28.74 9.66 19.46
CA GLU A 203 29.80 10.33 18.73
C GLU A 203 30.70 9.30 18.01
N ASP A 204 30.81 9.34 16.68
CA ASP A 204 32.05 9.73 15.98
C ASP A 204 32.00 9.50 14.44
N ALA A 205 32.70 10.41 13.74
CA ALA A 205 33.30 10.25 12.41
C ALA A 205 32.45 10.12 11.11
N ALA A 206 32.25 11.28 10.48
CA ALA A 206 32.61 11.60 9.09
C ALA A 206 32.47 10.53 7.99
N GLY A 207 31.51 10.75 7.08
CA GLY A 207 31.49 10.13 5.76
C GLY A 207 30.41 10.74 4.86
N ALA A 208 30.79 11.66 3.98
CA ALA A 208 29.93 12.21 2.95
C ALA A 208 29.55 11.15 1.90
N GLY A 209 28.28 11.08 1.50
CA GLY A 209 27.89 10.32 0.33
C GLY A 209 26.38 10.10 0.18
N ALA A 210 25.76 10.94 -0.64
CA ALA A 210 24.49 10.72 -1.37
C ALA A 210 23.27 10.24 -0.56
N ALA A 211 22.44 11.19 -0.13
CA ALA A 211 21.01 10.93 -0.04
C ALA A 211 20.44 11.05 -1.46
N ALA A 212 20.09 9.90 -2.05
CA ALA A 212 19.13 9.85 -3.13
C ALA A 212 17.75 9.67 -2.48
N CYS A 213 16.98 10.75 -2.48
CA CYS A 213 15.54 10.87 -2.49
C CYS A 213 15.28 12.16 -3.27
#